data_AF-A0A8C3TDQ3-F1
#
_entry.id   AF-A0A8C3TDQ3-F1
#
_cell.length_a   1.000
_cell.length_b   1.000
_cell.length_c   1.000
_cell.angle_alpha   90.00
_cell.angle_beta   90.00
_cell.angle_gamma   90.00
#
_symmetry.space_group_name_H-M   'P 1'
#
loop_
_entity.id
_entity.type
_entity.pdbx_description
1 polymer ?
#
loop_
_entity_poly.entity_id
_entity_poly.type
_entity_poly.pdbx_seq_one_letter_code
_entity_poly.pdbx_strand_id
1 'polypeptide(L)'
;EPRGEPGRAAPQCPGSQPTVPRWGPQHAGARQLAQLYSPGKRLQEWVSVILCIILVTVDFLLLLIHFSANHLYKIIAGIVAGIITADFASGMVHWGADTWGSVDIPVIGKAFIRPFREHHIDPTAITRHDFIETNGDNCLITIIPLAFMFYKFLSQTPEYIQETYAWECFMFVLAIFVTMTNQIHKWSHSYFGLPLWVTVLQDLHIILPRNHHRIHHVAPHETYFCITTGWLNYPLDRIGFWRKMENIIEALTGQKPRTDDLQWAWKMQ
;
A
#
# COMPACT_ATOMS: atom_id res chain seq x y z
N GLU A 1 -19.37 39.03 36.47
CA GLU A 1 -17.92 39.25 36.66
C GLU A 1 -17.61 39.11 38.14
N PRO A 2 -16.58 38.33 38.50
CA PRO A 2 -15.22 38.84 38.42
C PRO A 2 -14.34 38.02 37.45
N ARG A 3 -13.39 38.73 36.84
CA ARG A 3 -12.47 38.27 35.80
C ARG A 3 -11.40 37.37 36.41
N GLY A 4 -11.27 36.15 35.91
CA GLY A 4 -10.11 35.29 36.18
C GLY A 4 -8.90 35.81 35.40
N GLU A 5 -7.81 36.07 36.11
CA GLU A 5 -6.52 36.42 35.52
C GLU A 5 -5.97 35.29 34.63
N PRO A 6 -5.26 35.61 33.54
CA PRO A 6 -4.56 34.60 32.74
C PRO A 6 -3.38 34.03 33.54
N GLY A 7 -3.37 32.71 33.72
CA GLY A 7 -2.29 31.98 34.39
C GLY A 7 -0.93 32.30 33.78
N ARG A 8 -0.03 32.83 34.62
CA ARG A 8 1.38 33.03 34.29
C ARG A 8 2.00 31.73 33.80
N ALA A 9 2.54 31.75 32.58
CA ALA A 9 3.41 30.69 32.08
C ALA A 9 4.62 30.54 33.03
N ALA A 10 4.91 29.30 33.43
CA ALA A 10 6.11 28.97 34.18
C ALA A 10 7.36 29.36 33.36
N PRO A 11 8.42 29.89 33.99
CA PRO A 11 9.64 30.27 33.27
C PRO A 11 10.31 29.02 32.68
N GLN A 12 10.48 29.02 31.36
CA GLN A 12 11.29 28.02 30.66
C GLN A 12 12.75 28.17 31.12
N CYS A 13 13.39 27.07 31.53
CA CYS A 13 14.82 27.04 31.82
C CYS A 13 15.62 27.47 30.57
N PRO A 14 16.57 28.42 30.68
CA PRO A 14 17.43 28.77 29.56
C PRO A 14 18.40 27.60 29.32
N GLY A 15 18.13 26.80 28.29
CA GLY A 15 19.01 25.69 27.90
C GLY A 15 18.30 24.43 27.38
N SER A 16 16.98 24.29 27.52
CA SER A 16 16.27 23.21 26.84
C SER A 16 16.07 23.59 25.38
N GLN A 17 16.93 23.10 24.49
CA GLN A 17 16.56 23.07 23.07
C GLN A 17 15.23 22.34 22.95
N PRO A 18 14.27 22.84 22.14
CA PRO A 18 13.05 22.09 21.89
C PRO A 18 13.47 20.72 21.37
N THR A 19 13.12 19.67 22.11
CA THR A 19 13.41 18.29 21.70
C THR A 19 12.67 18.07 20.38
N VAL A 20 13.41 18.08 19.28
CA VAL A 20 12.85 17.79 17.96
C VAL A 20 12.23 16.40 18.04
N PRO A 21 10.96 16.22 17.62
CA PRO A 21 10.31 14.92 17.64
C PRO A 21 11.16 13.88 16.90
N ARG A 22 11.26 12.66 17.46
CA ARG A 22 11.99 11.52 16.85
C ARG A 22 11.29 10.94 15.60
N TRP A 23 10.16 11.52 15.22
CA TRP A 23 9.29 11.08 14.14
C TRP A 23 8.62 12.29 13.49
N GLY A 24 8.02 12.09 12.31
CA GLY A 24 7.29 13.14 11.61
C GLY A 24 8.12 13.94 10.58
N PRO A 25 7.51 14.94 9.92
CA PRO A 25 8.06 15.54 8.70
C PRO A 25 9.32 16.38 8.92
N GLN A 26 9.60 16.76 10.16
CA GLN A 26 10.79 17.54 10.53
C GLN A 26 12.01 16.65 10.82
N HIS A 27 11.83 15.32 10.84
CA HIS A 27 12.92 14.36 11.07
C HIS A 27 13.94 14.39 9.93
N ALA A 28 15.24 14.34 10.25
CA ALA A 28 16.32 14.45 9.26
C ALA A 28 16.24 13.33 8.20
N GLY A 29 15.93 12.10 8.62
CA GLY A 29 15.71 10.97 7.71
C GLY A 29 14.56 11.20 6.73
N ALA A 30 13.41 11.72 7.18
CA ALA A 30 12.28 12.01 6.31
C ALA A 30 12.64 13.06 5.24
N ARG A 31 13.36 14.12 5.63
CA ARG A 31 13.83 15.15 4.68
C ARG A 31 14.84 14.59 3.67
N GLN A 32 15.75 13.71 4.09
CA GLN A 32 16.71 13.07 3.20
C GLN A 32 16.01 12.15 2.19
N LEU A 33 15.01 11.38 2.62
CA LEU A 33 14.24 10.50 1.74
C LEU A 33 13.44 11.33 0.72
N ALA A 34 12.83 12.46 1.13
CA ALA A 34 12.14 13.37 0.21
C ALA A 34 13.07 13.94 -0.89
N GLN A 35 14.35 14.21 -0.57
CA GLN A 35 15.33 14.69 -1.56
C GLN A 35 15.71 13.65 -2.63
N LEU A 36 15.43 12.36 -2.40
CA LEU A 36 15.67 11.30 -3.39
C LEU A 36 14.59 11.23 -4.47
N TYR A 37 13.51 12.03 -4.34
CA TYR A 37 12.46 12.11 -5.34
C TYR A 37 12.91 12.94 -6.54
N SER A 38 12.87 12.34 -7.75
CA SER A 38 13.41 12.95 -8.96
C SER A 38 12.32 13.35 -9.96
N PRO A 39 12.57 14.36 -10.82
CA PRO A 39 11.65 14.69 -11.90
C PRO A 39 11.37 13.51 -12.85
N GLY A 40 12.36 12.63 -13.08
CA GLY A 40 12.20 11.43 -13.89
C GLY A 40 11.23 10.42 -13.26
N LYS A 41 11.27 10.26 -11.92
CA LYS A 41 10.31 9.45 -11.19
C LYS A 41 8.90 10.00 -11.35
N ARG A 42 8.73 11.32 -11.18
CA ARG A 42 7.44 11.99 -11.35
C ARG A 42 6.85 11.80 -12.75
N LEU A 43 7.69 11.91 -13.80
CA LEU A 43 7.26 11.67 -15.18
C LEU A 43 6.79 10.22 -15.38
N GLN A 44 7.52 9.24 -14.86
CA GLN A 44 7.13 7.84 -14.90
C GLN A 44 5.77 7.61 -14.24
N GLU A 45 5.54 8.17 -13.06
CA GLU A 45 4.27 8.02 -12.33
C GLU A 45 3.10 8.59 -13.13
N TRP A 46 3.25 9.78 -13.71
CA TRP A 46 2.23 10.39 -14.57
C TRP A 46 1.88 9.51 -15.77
N VAL A 47 2.90 9.06 -16.52
CA VAL A 47 2.70 8.16 -17.67
C VAL A 47 1.99 6.88 -17.22
N SER A 48 2.38 6.34 -16.08
CA SER A 48 1.84 5.08 -15.58
C SER A 48 0.38 5.21 -15.16
N VAL A 49 0.02 6.28 -14.45
CA VAL A 49 -1.37 6.56 -14.06
C VAL A 49 -2.25 6.77 -15.29
N ILE A 50 -1.80 7.56 -16.28
CA ILE A 50 -2.59 7.83 -17.48
C ILE A 50 -2.83 6.53 -18.27
N LEU A 51 -1.79 5.74 -18.53
CA LEU A 51 -1.91 4.47 -19.24
C LEU A 51 -2.79 3.48 -18.49
N CYS A 52 -2.62 3.37 -17.18
CA CYS A 52 -3.44 2.48 -16.35
C CYS A 52 -4.92 2.88 -16.39
N ILE A 53 -5.26 4.17 -16.30
CA ILE A 53 -6.65 4.65 -16.39
C ILE A 53 -7.26 4.32 -17.75
N ILE A 54 -6.51 4.52 -18.84
CA ILE A 54 -6.97 4.18 -20.19
C ILE A 54 -7.27 2.68 -20.28
N LEU A 55 -6.31 1.84 -19.88
CA LEU A 55 -6.45 0.38 -19.96
C LEU A 55 -7.59 -0.12 -19.09
N VAL A 56 -7.68 0.31 -17.82
CA VAL A 56 -8.78 -0.02 -16.92
C VAL A 56 -10.13 0.34 -17.54
N THR A 57 -10.24 1.54 -18.13
CA THR A 57 -11.50 1.99 -18.73
C THR A 57 -11.86 1.13 -19.94
N VAL A 58 -10.91 0.87 -20.82
CA VAL A 58 -11.14 0.08 -22.03
C VAL A 58 -11.46 -1.37 -21.69
N ASP A 59 -10.69 -2.02 -20.82
CA ASP A 59 -10.92 -3.40 -20.39
C ASP A 59 -12.26 -3.54 -19.65
N PHE A 60 -12.65 -2.55 -18.85
CA PHE A 60 -13.97 -2.54 -18.23
C PHE A 60 -15.10 -2.50 -19.26
N LEU A 61 -15.00 -1.63 -20.27
CA LEU A 61 -15.98 -1.57 -21.35
C LEU A 61 -16.03 -2.87 -22.15
N LEU A 62 -14.89 -3.50 -22.42
CA LEU A 62 -14.82 -4.79 -23.10
C LEU A 62 -15.43 -5.92 -22.26
N LEU A 63 -15.18 -5.94 -20.95
CA LEU A 63 -15.86 -6.86 -20.03
C LEU A 63 -17.39 -6.69 -20.09
N LEU A 64 -17.90 -5.45 -20.14
CA LEU A 64 -19.33 -5.19 -20.26
C LEU A 64 -19.90 -5.66 -21.61
N ILE A 65 -19.18 -5.42 -22.71
CA ILE A 65 -19.59 -5.85 -24.07
C ILE A 65 -19.67 -7.37 -24.17
N HIS A 66 -18.71 -8.09 -23.57
CA HIS A 66 -18.63 -9.54 -23.61
C HIS A 66 -19.36 -10.23 -22.44
N PHE A 67 -20.08 -9.47 -21.61
CA PHE A 67 -20.73 -10.01 -20.42
C PHE A 67 -21.74 -11.11 -20.75
N SER A 68 -21.67 -12.20 -20.00
CA SER A 68 -22.60 -13.33 -20.11
C SER A 68 -22.91 -13.88 -18.72
N ALA A 69 -24.20 -14.07 -18.44
CA ALA A 69 -24.68 -14.57 -17.15
C ALA A 69 -24.57 -16.10 -17.01
N ASN A 70 -24.20 -16.82 -18.07
CA ASN A 70 -24.24 -18.29 -18.13
C ASN A 70 -23.37 -18.97 -17.06
N HIS A 71 -22.31 -18.31 -16.60
CA HIS A 71 -21.38 -18.83 -15.59
C HIS A 71 -21.16 -17.84 -14.44
N LEU A 72 -22.24 -17.22 -13.96
CA LEU A 72 -22.19 -16.20 -12.91
C LEU A 72 -21.41 -16.64 -11.66
N TYR A 73 -21.53 -17.91 -11.25
CA TYR A 73 -20.78 -18.44 -10.11
C TYR A 73 -19.26 -18.42 -10.32
N LYS A 74 -18.77 -18.67 -11.55
CA LYS A 74 -17.34 -18.56 -11.88
C LYS A 74 -16.88 -17.11 -11.84
N ILE A 75 -17.72 -16.19 -12.34
CA ILE A 75 -17.44 -14.75 -12.31
C ILE A 75 -17.32 -14.27 -10.87
N ILE A 76 -18.28 -14.60 -10.00
CA ILE A 76 -18.26 -14.24 -8.58
C ILE A 76 -17.02 -14.83 -7.90
N ALA A 77 -16.73 -16.12 -8.13
CA ALA A 77 -15.53 -16.76 -7.58
C ALA A 77 -14.25 -16.06 -8.04
N GLY A 78 -14.15 -15.70 -9.32
CA GLY A 78 -13.02 -14.96 -9.88
C GLY A 78 -12.85 -13.57 -9.24
N ILE A 79 -13.94 -12.81 -9.08
CA ILE A 79 -13.93 -11.50 -8.42
C ILE A 79 -13.40 -11.65 -6.99
N VAL A 80 -13.98 -12.53 -6.19
CA VAL A 80 -13.58 -12.74 -4.78
C VAL A 80 -12.13 -13.20 -4.69
N ALA A 81 -11.71 -14.12 -5.55
CA ALA A 81 -10.33 -14.60 -5.60
C ALA A 81 -9.35 -13.48 -5.97
N GLY A 82 -9.74 -12.56 -6.87
CA GLY A 82 -8.93 -11.40 -7.24
C GLY A 82 -8.67 -10.47 -6.07
N ILE A 83 -9.70 -10.20 -5.26
CA ILE A 83 -9.59 -9.37 -4.03
C ILE A 83 -8.67 -10.05 -3.01
N ILE A 84 -8.91 -11.33 -2.72
CA ILE A 84 -8.09 -12.11 -1.77
C ILE A 84 -6.63 -12.15 -2.22
N THR A 85 -6.40 -12.34 -3.52
CA THR A 85 -5.04 -12.39 -4.09
C THR A 85 -4.35 -11.04 -3.99
N ALA A 86 -5.06 -9.93 -4.26
CA ALA A 86 -4.52 -8.58 -4.09
C ALA A 86 -4.15 -8.31 -2.63
N ASP A 87 -5.02 -8.67 -1.69
CA ASP A 87 -4.78 -8.50 -0.26
C ASP A 87 -3.57 -9.31 0.21
N PHE A 88 -3.46 -10.58 -0.21
CA PHE A 88 -2.30 -11.41 0.09
C PHE A 88 -1.01 -10.83 -0.50
N ALA A 89 -1.03 -10.45 -1.77
CA ALA A 89 0.12 -9.88 -2.47
C ALA A 89 0.59 -8.59 -1.79
N SER A 90 -0.34 -7.73 -1.37
CA SER A 90 0.00 -6.52 -0.60
C SER A 90 0.75 -6.86 0.69
N GLY A 91 0.29 -7.90 1.41
CA GLY A 91 0.92 -8.37 2.63
C GLY A 91 2.32 -8.93 2.38
N MET A 92 2.50 -9.75 1.35
CA MET A 92 3.81 -10.31 0.98
C MET A 92 4.82 -9.21 0.63
N VAL A 93 4.40 -8.21 -0.16
CA VAL A 93 5.24 -7.08 -0.55
C VAL A 93 5.59 -6.22 0.66
N HIS A 94 4.60 -5.89 1.50
CA HIS A 94 4.79 -5.06 2.67
C HIS A 94 5.69 -5.74 3.71
N TRP A 95 5.40 -7.00 4.06
CA TRP A 95 6.24 -7.81 4.92
C TRP A 95 7.67 -7.95 4.39
N GLY A 96 7.84 -8.20 3.10
CA GLY A 96 9.16 -8.32 2.49
C GLY A 96 9.97 -7.03 2.56
N ALA A 97 9.34 -5.89 2.24
CA ALA A 97 9.96 -4.58 2.30
C ALA A 97 10.32 -4.17 3.74
N ASP A 98 9.41 -4.40 4.68
CA ASP A 98 9.64 -4.06 6.10
C ASP A 98 10.74 -4.94 6.68
N THR A 99 10.69 -6.24 6.42
CA THR A 99 11.54 -7.22 7.09
C THR A 99 12.95 -7.31 6.52
N TRP A 100 13.12 -7.18 5.20
CA TRP A 100 14.44 -7.33 4.53
C TRP A 100 14.80 -6.20 3.57
N GLY A 101 13.92 -5.22 3.36
CA GLY A 101 14.20 -4.09 2.48
C GLY A 101 15.39 -3.27 2.97
N SER A 102 16.23 -2.82 2.05
CA SER A 102 17.24 -1.80 2.33
C SER A 102 17.22 -0.75 1.22
N VAL A 103 17.34 0.52 1.60
CA VAL A 103 17.43 1.63 0.63
C VAL A 103 18.76 1.63 -0.12
N ASP A 104 19.76 0.89 0.37
CA ASP A 104 21.08 0.78 -0.25
C ASP A 104 21.10 -0.19 -1.43
N ILE A 105 20.05 -0.99 -1.63
CA ILE A 105 19.89 -1.83 -2.82
C ILE A 105 19.86 -0.92 -4.05
N PRO A 106 20.79 -1.06 -5.02
CA PRO A 106 20.83 -0.21 -6.19
C PRO A 106 19.51 -0.24 -6.96
N VAL A 107 19.04 0.94 -7.39
CA VAL A 107 17.79 1.16 -8.15
C VAL A 107 16.52 0.86 -7.33
N ILE A 108 16.34 -0.36 -6.84
CA ILE A 108 15.12 -0.82 -6.14
C ILE A 108 14.98 -0.17 -4.77
N GLY A 109 16.07 -0.07 -4.01
CA GLY A 109 16.03 0.48 -2.65
C GLY A 109 15.54 1.93 -2.62
N LYS A 110 16.08 2.78 -3.48
CA LYS A 110 15.76 4.21 -3.54
C LYS A 110 14.38 4.52 -4.12
N ALA A 111 13.87 3.67 -5.01
CA ALA A 111 12.57 3.87 -5.67
C ALA A 111 11.43 3.20 -4.91
N PHE A 112 11.63 1.98 -4.41
CA PHE A 112 10.56 1.13 -3.88
C PHE A 112 10.60 0.94 -2.37
N ILE A 113 11.78 0.80 -1.74
CA ILE A 113 11.89 0.59 -0.27
C ILE A 113 11.81 1.92 0.49
N ARG A 114 12.23 3.01 -0.14
CA ARG A 114 12.23 4.36 0.43
C ARG A 114 10.89 4.76 1.09
N PRO A 115 9.72 4.60 0.44
CA PRO A 115 8.43 4.98 1.03
C PRO A 115 8.07 4.16 2.26
N PHE A 116 8.43 2.86 2.30
CA PHE A 116 8.21 2.00 3.48
C PHE A 116 9.04 2.47 4.68
N ARG A 117 10.30 2.85 4.46
CA ARG A 117 11.17 3.39 5.52
C ARG A 117 10.71 4.76 6.00
N GLU A 118 10.29 5.63 5.08
CA GLU A 118 9.69 6.91 5.45
C GLU A 118 8.42 6.71 6.30
N HIS A 119 7.59 5.73 5.94
CA HIS A 119 6.37 5.39 6.66
C HIS A 119 6.61 4.96 8.11
N HIS A 120 7.69 4.22 8.38
CA HIS A 120 8.02 3.83 9.76
C HIS A 120 8.52 5.02 10.60
N ILE A 121 9.14 6.03 9.97
CA ILE A 121 9.61 7.25 10.63
C ILE A 121 8.49 8.29 10.78
N ASP A 122 7.61 8.38 9.78
CA ASP A 122 6.43 9.23 9.75
C ASP A 122 5.27 8.47 9.11
N PRO A 123 4.45 7.77 9.93
CA PRO A 123 3.31 6.99 9.43
C PRO A 123 2.27 7.81 8.68
N THR A 124 2.29 9.13 8.83
CA THR A 124 1.37 10.03 8.13
C THR A 124 1.97 10.62 6.85
N ALA A 125 3.21 10.26 6.46
CA ALA A 125 3.86 10.78 5.26
C ALA A 125 3.05 10.51 4.00
N ILE A 126 2.59 9.28 3.85
CA ILE A 126 1.74 8.85 2.75
C ILE A 126 0.47 9.72 2.59
N THR A 127 -0.05 10.31 3.67
CA THR A 127 -1.24 11.18 3.62
C THR A 127 -0.99 12.50 2.90
N ARG A 128 0.27 12.91 2.77
CA ARG A 128 0.69 14.19 2.17
C ARG A 128 1.09 14.09 0.70
N HIS A 129 1.28 12.88 0.18
CA HIS A 129 1.55 12.65 -1.24
C HIS A 129 0.29 12.91 -2.06
N ASP A 130 0.41 13.37 -3.30
CA ASP A 130 -0.75 13.47 -4.18
C ASP A 130 -1.16 12.11 -4.78
N PHE A 131 -2.23 12.09 -5.58
CA PHE A 131 -2.74 10.85 -6.18
C PHE A 131 -1.71 10.17 -7.10
N ILE A 132 -0.90 10.96 -7.80
CA ILE A 132 0.07 10.44 -8.78
C ILE A 132 1.23 9.78 -8.07
N GLU A 133 1.80 10.44 -7.06
CA GLU A 133 2.90 9.88 -6.26
C GLU A 133 2.43 8.67 -5.45
N THR A 134 1.20 8.70 -4.90
CA THR A 134 0.67 7.59 -4.11
C THR A 134 0.49 6.31 -4.94
N ASN A 135 0.03 6.44 -6.19
CA ASN A 135 -0.45 5.30 -6.98
C ASN A 135 0.41 4.96 -8.20
N GLY A 136 1.37 5.81 -8.58
CA GLY A 136 2.12 5.68 -9.83
C GLY A 136 2.85 4.35 -10.00
N ASP A 137 3.42 3.80 -8.92
CA ASP A 137 4.09 2.49 -8.96
C ASP A 137 3.10 1.32 -9.08
N ASN A 138 1.99 1.38 -8.33
CA ASN A 138 0.97 0.34 -8.43
C ASN A 138 0.35 0.34 -9.84
N CYS A 139 0.10 1.52 -10.41
CA CYS A 139 -0.31 1.68 -11.81
C CYS A 139 0.70 1.10 -12.78
N LEU A 140 2.00 1.35 -12.59
CA LEU A 140 3.06 0.83 -13.47
C LEU A 140 3.02 -0.71 -13.51
N ILE A 141 2.93 -1.34 -12.34
CA ILE A 141 2.91 -2.80 -12.20
C ILE A 141 1.69 -3.41 -12.90
N THR A 142 0.54 -2.73 -12.88
CA THR A 142 -0.70 -3.26 -13.46
C THR A 142 -0.84 -3.03 -14.97
N ILE A 143 0.00 -2.20 -15.60
CA ILE A 143 -0.07 -1.94 -17.05
C ILE A 143 0.10 -3.22 -17.87
N ILE A 144 1.09 -4.06 -17.56
CA ILE A 144 1.36 -5.28 -18.34
C ILE A 144 0.18 -6.25 -18.32
N PRO A 145 -0.37 -6.67 -17.15
CA PRO A 145 -1.51 -7.59 -17.14
C PRO A 145 -2.76 -6.99 -17.79
N LEU A 146 -3.02 -5.69 -17.62
CA LEU A 146 -4.14 -5.01 -18.29
C LEU A 146 -3.93 -4.94 -19.81
N ALA A 147 -2.76 -4.56 -20.29
CA ALA A 147 -2.45 -4.54 -21.73
C ALA A 147 -2.56 -5.95 -22.36
N PHE A 148 -2.18 -7.00 -21.62
CA PHE A 148 -2.36 -8.38 -22.06
C PHE A 148 -3.84 -8.79 -22.10
N MET A 149 -4.64 -8.36 -21.13
CA MET A 149 -6.09 -8.55 -21.13
C MET A 149 -6.74 -7.85 -22.34
N PHE A 150 -6.41 -6.58 -22.57
CA PHE A 150 -6.83 -5.82 -23.75
C PHE A 150 -6.47 -6.54 -25.06
N TYR A 151 -5.21 -6.98 -25.19
CA TYR A 151 -4.75 -7.73 -26.36
C TYR A 151 -5.58 -8.99 -26.60
N LYS A 152 -5.94 -9.74 -25.54
CA LYS A 152 -6.78 -10.94 -25.69
C LYS A 152 -8.17 -10.61 -26.21
N PHE A 153 -8.81 -9.56 -25.70
CA PHE A 153 -10.12 -9.13 -26.23
C PHE A 153 -10.07 -8.73 -27.71
N LEU A 154 -8.95 -8.17 -28.19
CA LEU A 154 -8.80 -7.78 -29.59
C LEU A 154 -8.42 -8.92 -30.53
N SER A 155 -7.71 -9.94 -30.02
CA SER A 155 -7.06 -10.95 -30.87
C SER A 155 -7.71 -12.33 -30.82
N GLN A 156 -8.49 -12.62 -29.78
CA GLN A 156 -9.06 -13.96 -29.56
C GLN A 156 -10.48 -14.07 -30.09
N THR A 157 -10.93 -15.31 -30.31
CA THR A 157 -12.29 -15.57 -30.79
C THR A 157 -13.33 -15.34 -29.68
N PRO A 158 -14.60 -15.05 -30.03
CA PRO A 158 -15.67 -14.91 -29.04
C PRO A 158 -15.81 -16.12 -28.11
N GLU A 159 -15.62 -17.33 -28.63
CA GLU A 159 -15.71 -18.58 -27.86
C GLU A 159 -14.62 -18.65 -26.78
N TYR A 160 -13.38 -18.30 -27.15
CA TYR A 160 -12.27 -18.23 -26.20
C TYR A 160 -12.54 -17.21 -25.10
N ILE A 161 -13.01 -16.01 -25.49
CA ILE A 161 -13.34 -14.94 -24.53
C ILE A 161 -14.43 -15.41 -23.55
N GLN A 162 -15.45 -16.12 -24.03
CA GLN A 162 -16.51 -16.66 -23.17
C GLN A 162 -15.98 -17.74 -22.22
N GLU A 163 -15.07 -18.61 -22.69
CA GLU A 163 -14.45 -19.65 -21.87
C GLU A 163 -13.56 -19.06 -20.76
N THR A 164 -12.76 -18.04 -21.08
CA THR A 164 -11.83 -17.41 -20.12
C THR A 164 -12.43 -16.23 -19.37
N TYR A 165 -13.69 -15.85 -19.62
CA TYR A 165 -14.30 -14.63 -19.09
C TYR A 165 -14.14 -14.47 -17.57
N ALA A 166 -14.37 -15.55 -16.80
CA ALA A 166 -14.21 -15.53 -15.35
C ALA A 166 -12.76 -15.27 -14.89
N TRP A 167 -11.78 -15.77 -15.64
CA TRP A 167 -10.36 -15.48 -15.42
C TRP A 167 -10.04 -14.02 -15.72
N GLU A 168 -10.64 -13.45 -16.77
CA GLU A 168 -10.49 -12.03 -17.07
C GLU A 168 -11.11 -11.15 -15.97
N CYS A 169 -12.26 -11.53 -15.41
CA CYS A 169 -12.83 -10.85 -14.24
C CYS A 169 -11.89 -10.92 -13.02
N PHE A 170 -11.28 -12.09 -12.77
CA PHE A 170 -10.26 -12.25 -11.73
C PHE A 170 -9.07 -11.30 -11.96
N MET A 171 -8.49 -11.31 -13.15
CA MET A 171 -7.33 -10.48 -13.51
C MET A 171 -7.65 -8.99 -13.40
N PHE A 172 -8.83 -8.57 -13.87
CA PHE A 172 -9.28 -7.20 -13.80
C PHE A 172 -9.45 -6.73 -12.36
N VAL A 173 -10.16 -7.49 -11.52
CA VAL A 173 -10.35 -7.14 -10.10
C VAL A 173 -9.05 -7.14 -9.33
N LEU A 174 -8.18 -8.13 -9.56
CA LEU A 174 -6.83 -8.16 -9.01
C LEU A 174 -6.07 -6.88 -9.39
N ALA A 175 -6.08 -6.48 -10.66
CA ALA A 175 -5.42 -5.26 -11.12
C ALA A 175 -6.00 -4.01 -10.44
N ILE A 176 -7.33 -3.85 -10.37
CA ILE A 176 -7.97 -2.71 -9.71
C ILE A 176 -7.53 -2.59 -8.24
N PHE A 177 -7.59 -3.69 -7.49
CA PHE A 177 -7.23 -3.66 -6.07
C PHE A 177 -5.73 -3.45 -5.87
N VAL A 178 -4.86 -4.02 -6.72
CA VAL A 178 -3.41 -3.71 -6.71
C VAL A 178 -3.18 -2.22 -6.97
N THR A 179 -3.77 -1.66 -8.03
CA THR A 179 -3.67 -0.23 -8.37
C THR A 179 -4.09 0.65 -7.19
N MET A 180 -5.19 0.32 -6.51
CA MET A 180 -5.75 1.11 -5.42
C MET A 180 -5.12 0.84 -4.04
N THR A 181 -4.25 -0.16 -3.91
CA THR A 181 -3.73 -0.62 -2.60
C THR A 181 -3.05 0.52 -1.82
N ASN A 182 -2.19 1.32 -2.46
CA ASN A 182 -1.52 2.42 -1.77
C ASN A 182 -2.50 3.55 -1.41
N GLN A 183 -3.50 3.81 -2.25
CA GLN A 183 -4.55 4.78 -1.93
C GLN A 183 -5.41 4.34 -0.75
N ILE A 184 -5.72 3.06 -0.66
CA ILE A 184 -6.45 2.47 0.46
C ILE A 184 -5.60 2.53 1.74
N HIS A 185 -4.32 2.17 1.66
CA HIS A 185 -3.37 2.31 2.76
C HIS A 185 -3.29 3.77 3.24
N LYS A 186 -3.19 4.74 2.33
CA LYS A 186 -3.25 6.17 2.64
C LYS A 186 -4.52 6.56 3.40
N TRP A 187 -5.69 6.06 2.98
CA TRP A 187 -6.95 6.31 3.68
C TRP A 187 -6.99 5.67 5.07
N SER A 188 -6.29 4.55 5.28
CA SER A 188 -6.18 3.95 6.62
C SER A 188 -5.40 4.82 7.63
N HIS A 189 -4.56 5.73 7.12
CA HIS A 189 -3.83 6.74 7.91
C HIS A 189 -4.53 8.10 8.01
N SER A 190 -5.61 8.31 7.26
CA SER A 190 -6.29 9.61 7.16
C SER A 190 -7.50 9.68 8.09
N TYR A 191 -7.38 10.34 9.24
CA TYR A 191 -8.45 10.39 10.26
C TYR A 191 -9.55 11.42 9.98
N PHE A 192 -9.24 12.47 9.22
CA PHE A 192 -10.14 13.57 8.90
C PHE A 192 -10.23 13.79 7.39
N GLY A 193 -11.35 14.37 6.92
CA GLY A 193 -11.50 14.79 5.53
C GLY A 193 -11.67 13.68 4.50
N LEU A 194 -11.90 12.42 4.93
CA LEU A 194 -12.21 11.35 3.98
C LEU A 194 -13.65 11.49 3.45
N PRO A 195 -13.86 11.23 2.14
CA PRO A 195 -15.20 11.17 1.57
C PRO A 195 -16.07 10.09 2.24
N LEU A 196 -17.37 10.32 2.31
CA LEU A 196 -18.33 9.40 2.94
C LEU A 196 -18.26 7.99 2.34
N TRP A 197 -18.10 7.87 1.03
CA TRP A 197 -18.02 6.56 0.37
C TRP A 197 -16.79 5.76 0.82
N VAL A 198 -15.66 6.43 1.11
CA VAL A 198 -14.46 5.76 1.62
C VAL A 198 -14.71 5.25 3.03
N THR A 199 -15.29 6.07 3.91
CA THR A 199 -15.56 5.66 5.29
C THR A 199 -16.58 4.53 5.34
N VAL A 200 -17.62 4.56 4.51
CA VAL A 200 -18.59 3.46 4.39
C VAL A 200 -17.92 2.16 3.95
N LEU A 201 -17.03 2.20 2.95
CA LEU A 201 -16.30 0.99 2.52
C LEU A 201 -15.35 0.46 3.62
N GLN A 202 -14.73 1.35 4.41
CA GLN A 202 -13.91 0.97 5.56
C GLN A 202 -14.77 0.35 6.68
N ASP A 203 -15.92 0.94 6.99
CA ASP A 203 -16.82 0.44 8.04
C ASP A 203 -17.40 -0.94 7.69
N LEU A 204 -17.72 -1.15 6.40
CA LEU A 204 -18.15 -2.43 5.85
C LEU A 204 -17.01 -3.45 5.66
N HIS A 205 -15.77 -3.08 5.97
CA HIS A 205 -14.58 -3.93 5.77
C HIS A 205 -14.40 -4.39 4.32
N ILE A 206 -14.86 -3.61 3.34
CA ILE A 206 -14.62 -3.88 1.91
C ILE A 206 -13.20 -3.44 1.53
N ILE A 207 -12.72 -2.36 2.15
CA ILE A 207 -11.34 -1.87 2.05
C ILE A 207 -10.75 -1.68 3.45
N LEU A 208 -9.42 -1.59 3.56
CA LEU A 208 -8.72 -1.62 4.84
C LEU A 208 -9.23 -0.56 5.85
N PRO A 209 -9.78 -0.97 7.01
CA PRO A 209 -10.20 -0.05 8.06
C PRO A 209 -8.99 0.56 8.81
N ARG A 210 -9.13 1.82 9.26
CA ARG A 210 -8.08 2.52 10.03
C ARG A 210 -7.69 1.80 11.32
N ASN A 211 -8.70 1.39 12.10
CA ASN A 211 -8.48 0.68 13.37
C ASN A 211 -7.81 -0.68 13.17
N HIS A 212 -8.10 -1.34 12.05
CA HIS A 212 -7.48 -2.61 11.67
C HIS A 212 -6.00 -2.39 11.33
N HIS A 213 -5.70 -1.43 10.46
CA HIS A 213 -4.31 -1.16 10.08
C HIS A 213 -3.45 -0.66 11.25
N ARG A 214 -4.05 0.07 12.20
CA ARG A 214 -3.35 0.51 13.41
C ARG A 214 -2.71 -0.63 14.20
N ILE A 215 -3.24 -1.86 14.13
CA ILE A 215 -2.67 -3.04 14.80
C ILE A 215 -1.25 -3.30 14.31
N HIS A 216 -1.00 -3.16 13.00
CA HIS A 216 0.33 -3.30 12.41
C HIS A 216 1.33 -2.25 12.94
N HIS A 217 0.85 -1.02 13.20
CA HIS A 217 1.65 0.08 13.78
C HIS A 217 1.95 -0.06 15.27
N VAL A 218 1.47 -1.12 15.92
CA VAL A 218 1.84 -1.42 17.31
C VAL A 218 3.11 -2.24 17.29
N ALA A 219 4.12 -1.80 18.05
CA ALA A 219 5.35 -2.56 18.25
C ALA A 219 5.01 -4.00 18.69
N PRO A 220 5.64 -5.03 18.10
CA PRO A 220 6.89 -4.96 17.33
C PRO A 220 6.76 -4.88 15.80
N HIS A 221 5.60 -4.51 15.24
CA HIS A 221 5.36 -4.38 13.79
C HIS A 221 5.54 -5.70 12.99
N GLU A 222 5.19 -6.84 13.60
CA GLU A 222 5.44 -8.17 13.03
C GLU A 222 4.19 -8.85 12.47
N THR A 223 3.07 -8.13 12.36
CA THR A 223 1.79 -8.71 11.96
C THR A 223 0.93 -7.73 11.16
N TYR A 224 -0.17 -8.24 10.61
CA TYR A 224 -1.20 -7.45 9.91
C TYR A 224 -0.67 -6.67 8.69
N PHE A 225 0.21 -7.30 7.89
CA PHE A 225 0.86 -6.68 6.74
C PHE A 225 -0.05 -6.44 5.52
N CYS A 226 -1.19 -7.13 5.39
CA CYS A 226 -2.10 -6.94 4.25
C CYS A 226 -2.79 -5.57 4.36
N ILE A 227 -2.59 -4.74 3.34
CA ILE A 227 -2.99 -3.32 3.33
C ILE A 227 -4.04 -2.98 2.27
N THR A 228 -4.56 -3.97 1.55
CA THR A 228 -5.62 -3.76 0.55
C THR A 228 -7.00 -3.80 1.19
N THR A 229 -7.40 -4.93 1.77
CA THR A 229 -8.67 -5.10 2.50
C THR A 229 -8.43 -5.48 3.96
N GLY A 230 -7.29 -6.12 4.25
CA GLY A 230 -6.97 -6.68 5.56
C GLY A 230 -7.71 -7.97 5.88
N TRP A 231 -8.39 -8.59 4.90
CA TRP A 231 -9.16 -9.82 5.10
C TRP A 231 -8.27 -10.98 5.56
N LEU A 232 -7.04 -11.04 5.07
CA LEU A 232 -6.12 -12.13 5.38
C LEU A 232 -5.28 -11.89 6.64
N ASN A 233 -5.30 -10.68 7.22
CA ASN A 233 -4.49 -10.37 8.39
C ASN A 233 -4.80 -11.29 9.58
N TYR A 234 -6.08 -11.41 9.95
CA TYR A 234 -6.46 -12.28 11.07
C TYR A 234 -6.14 -13.76 10.81
N PRO A 235 -6.54 -14.38 9.67
CA PRO A 235 -6.16 -15.76 9.36
C PRO A 235 -4.64 -16.02 9.39
N LEU A 236 -3.84 -15.14 8.77
CA LEU A 236 -2.39 -15.31 8.67
C LEU A 236 -1.69 -15.14 10.03
N ASP A 237 -2.17 -14.20 10.85
CA ASP A 237 -1.68 -14.02 12.22
C ASP A 237 -2.00 -15.24 13.11
N ARG A 238 -3.22 -15.78 13.01
CA ARG A 238 -3.65 -16.96 13.78
C ARG A 238 -2.79 -18.19 13.52
N ILE A 239 -2.32 -18.38 12.29
CA ILE A 239 -1.41 -19.49 11.95
C ILE A 239 0.06 -19.14 12.13
N GLY A 240 0.38 -17.90 12.52
CA GLY A 240 1.74 -17.39 12.68
C GLY A 240 2.53 -17.39 11.38
N PHE A 241 1.87 -17.09 10.24
CA PHE A 241 2.43 -17.22 8.90
C PHE A 241 3.75 -16.46 8.76
N TRP A 242 3.76 -15.15 9.04
CA TRP A 242 4.92 -14.27 8.87
C TRP A 242 6.14 -14.73 9.66
N ARG A 243 5.96 -14.98 10.96
CA ARG A 243 7.02 -15.50 11.84
C ARG A 243 7.56 -16.86 11.40
N LYS A 244 6.68 -17.77 10.94
CA LYS A 244 7.13 -19.07 10.40
C LYS A 244 7.98 -18.89 9.14
N MET A 245 7.57 -18.01 8.25
CA MET A 245 8.33 -17.72 7.03
C MET A 245 9.69 -17.08 7.34
N GLU A 246 9.75 -16.16 8.29
CA GLU A 246 11.01 -15.58 8.79
C GLU A 246 11.95 -16.66 9.35
N ASN A 247 11.45 -17.55 10.21
CA ASN A 247 12.25 -18.64 10.75
C ASN A 247 12.79 -19.58 9.66
N ILE A 248 11.98 -19.86 8.63
CA ILE A 248 12.41 -20.68 7.48
C ILE A 248 13.52 -19.96 6.71
N ILE A 249 13.35 -18.67 6.42
CA ILE A 249 14.35 -17.88 5.69
C ILE A 249 15.65 -17.77 6.50
N GLU A 250 15.59 -17.50 7.80
CA GLU A 250 16.76 -17.45 8.67
C GLU A 250 17.47 -18.81 8.72
N ALA A 251 16.72 -19.92 8.85
CA ALA A 251 17.30 -21.26 8.87
C ALA A 251 17.99 -21.63 7.54
N LEU A 252 17.46 -21.16 6.40
CA LEU A 252 18.01 -21.46 5.07
C LEU A 252 19.15 -20.52 4.65
N THR A 253 19.14 -19.26 5.12
CA THR A 253 20.04 -18.22 4.61
C THR A 253 20.96 -17.61 5.66
N GLY A 254 20.68 -17.81 6.95
CA GLY A 254 21.34 -17.15 8.08
C GLY A 254 20.98 -15.66 8.24
N GLN A 255 20.14 -15.09 7.36
CA GLN A 255 19.74 -13.69 7.43
C GLN A 255 18.66 -13.49 8.49
N LYS A 256 18.89 -12.56 9.43
CA LYS A 256 17.93 -12.21 10.47
C LYS A 256 16.90 -11.21 9.95
N PRO A 257 15.61 -11.34 10.34
CA PRO A 257 14.60 -10.37 9.96
C PRO A 257 14.83 -9.01 10.66
N ARG A 258 14.51 -7.90 9.97
CA ARG A 258 14.48 -6.53 10.49
C ARG A 258 15.82 -6.02 11.06
N THR A 259 16.93 -6.44 10.47
CA THR A 259 18.28 -5.98 10.88
C THR A 259 18.55 -4.50 10.59
N ASP A 260 17.81 -3.90 9.65
CA ASP A 260 17.99 -2.50 9.22
C ASP A 260 17.14 -1.50 10.03
N ASP A 261 16.04 -1.94 10.66
CA ASP A 261 15.10 -1.05 11.36
C ASP A 261 15.78 -0.25 12.49
N LEU A 262 16.71 -0.89 13.21
CA LEU A 262 17.50 -0.24 14.26
C LEU A 262 18.51 0.77 13.69
N GLN A 263 18.98 0.59 12.45
CA GLN A 263 19.97 1.50 11.85
C GLN A 263 19.37 2.86 11.49
N TRP A 264 18.10 2.89 11.07
CA TRP A 264 17.39 4.14 10.74
C TRP A 264 16.76 4.80 11.95
N ALA A 265 16.21 4.04 12.89
CA ALA A 265 15.69 4.58 14.15
C ALA A 265 16.78 5.27 14.99
N TRP A 266 18.05 4.92 14.78
CA TRP A 266 19.21 5.47 15.50
C TRP A 266 20.08 6.43 14.68
N LYS A 267 19.68 6.82 13.46
CA LYS A 267 20.27 7.98 12.77
C LYS A 267 19.84 9.28 13.47
N MET A 268 20.38 9.47 14.67
CA MET A 268 20.33 10.69 15.45
C MET A 268 21.49 11.58 14.99
N GLN A 269 21.21 12.45 14.01
CA GLN A 269 21.81 13.77 13.72
C GLN A 269 21.81 14.06 12.21
#